data_AF-A0A497MRR7-F1
#
_entry.id   AF-A0A497MRR7-F1
#
_cell.length_a   1.000
_cell.length_b   1.000
_cell.length_c   1.000
_cell.angle_alpha   90.00
_cell.angle_beta   90.00
_cell.angle_gamma   90.00
#
_symmetry.space_group_name_H-M   'P 1'
#
loop_
_entity.id
_entity.type
_entity.pdbx_description
1 polymer ?
#
loop_
_entity_poly.entity_id
_entity_poly.type
_entity_poly.pdbx_seq_one_letter_code
_entity_poly.pdbx_strand_id
1 'polypeptide(L)' 'ITAIRRQRRWIIDPKGSERIREGDVLFARGSHAGVEELKQLADGTLRKLEDET' A
#
# COMPACT_ATOMS: atom_id res chain seq x y z
N ILE A 1 2.19 -5.04 3.79
CA ILE A 1 1.62 -5.48 2.49
C ILE A 1 1.95 -6.96 2.30
N THR A 2 1.00 -7.80 1.88
CA THR A 2 1.23 -9.24 1.66
C THR A 2 1.40 -9.59 0.18
N ALA A 3 0.78 -8.84 -0.73
CA ALA A 3 0.95 -9.01 -2.17
C ALA A 3 0.64 -7.72 -2.94
N ILE A 4 1.16 -7.63 -4.16
CA ILE A 4 0.86 -6.57 -5.13
C ILE A 4 0.42 -7.22 -6.44
N ARG A 5 -0.70 -6.77 -6.98
CA ARG A 5 -1.13 -7.09 -8.35
C ARG A 5 -0.78 -5.93 -9.26
N ARG A 6 0.11 -6.19 -10.22
CA ARG A 6 0.56 -5.21 -11.22
C ARG A 6 0.14 -5.72 -12.59
N GLN A 7 -0.94 -5.18 -13.13
CA GLN A 7 -1.56 -5.67 -14.36
C GLN A 7 -1.83 -7.19 -14.29
N ARG A 8 -1.15 -8.00 -15.13
CA ARG A 8 -1.27 -9.46 -15.16
C ARG A 8 -0.26 -10.20 -14.26
N ARG A 9 0.64 -9.48 -13.59
CA ARG A 9 1.69 -10.03 -12.73
C ARG A 9 1.30 -10.00 -11.26
N TRP A 10 1.68 -11.05 -10.52
CA TRP A 10 1.63 -11.11 -9.06
C TRP A 10 3.03 -10.93 -8.47
N ILE A 11 3.13 -10.12 -7.43
CA ILE A 11 4.32 -9.99 -6.58
C ILE A 11 3.88 -10.41 -5.18
N ILE A 12 4.36 -11.56 -4.73
CA ILE A 12 4.00 -12.14 -3.43
C ILE A 12 5.14 -11.87 -2.45
N ASP A 13 4.80 -11.53 -1.20
CA ASP A 13 5.77 -11.19 -0.16
C ASP A 13 6.79 -10.11 -0.61
N PRO A 14 6.31 -8.91 -1.02
CA PRO A 14 7.18 -7.85 -1.51
C PRO A 14 8.18 -7.43 -0.42
N LYS A 15 9.44 -7.29 -0.81
CA LYS A 15 10.50 -6.81 0.09
C LYS A 15 10.48 -5.27 0.17
N GLY A 16 11.15 -4.69 1.16
CA GLY A 16 11.20 -3.22 1.34
C GLY A 16 11.81 -2.44 0.15
N SER A 17 12.50 -3.11 -0.76
CA SER A 17 12.99 -2.53 -2.01
C SER A 17 11.92 -2.43 -3.10
N GLU A 18 10.79 -3.13 -3.00
CA GLU A 18 9.72 -3.07 -3.99
C GLU A 18 9.04 -1.70 -3.94
N ARG A 19 9.03 -1.01 -5.07
CA ARG A 19 8.40 0.30 -5.22
C ARG A 19 6.97 0.12 -5.72
N ILE A 20 6.01 0.68 -5.00
CA ILE A 20 4.62 0.80 -5.43
C ILE A 20 4.56 1.77 -6.62
N ARG A 21 3.72 1.44 -7.61
CA ARG A 21 3.52 2.22 -8.83
C ARG A 21 2.05 2.53 -9.02
N GLU A 22 1.76 3.55 -9.81
CA GLU A 22 0.40 3.85 -10.25
C GLU A 22 -0.23 2.61 -10.92
N GLY A 23 -1.49 2.34 -10.57
CA GLY A 23 -2.25 1.18 -11.05
C GLY A 23 -1.93 -0.14 -10.34
N ASP A 24 -1.03 -0.16 -9.36
CA ASP A 24 -0.87 -1.32 -8.48
C ASP A 24 -2.08 -1.51 -7.58
N VAL A 25 -2.52 -2.75 -7.40
CA VAL A 25 -3.50 -3.13 -6.37
C VAL A 25 -2.78 -3.81 -5.22
N LEU A 26 -2.86 -3.18 -4.05
CA LEU A 26 -2.18 -3.65 -2.83
C LEU A 26 -3.10 -4.56 -2.02
N PHE A 27 -2.59 -5.72 -1.65
CA PHE A 27 -3.22 -6.60 -0.67
C PHE A 27 -2.55 -6.35 0.68
N ALA A 28 -3.31 -5.79 1.62
CA ALA A 28 -2.84 -5.40 2.94
C ALA A 28 -3.72 -6.00 4.03
N ARG A 29 -3.16 -6.14 5.23
CA ARG A 29 -3.88 -6.53 6.45
C ARG A 29 -3.39 -5.64 7.58
N GLY A 30 -4.30 -5.24 8.45
CA GLY A 30 -4.03 -4.33 9.56
C GLY A 30 -5.32 -4.04 10.33
N SER A 31 -5.24 -3.09 11.27
CA SER A 31 -6.44 -2.55 11.93
C SER A 31 -7.34 -1.84 10.91
N HIS A 32 -8.63 -1.70 11.23
CA HIS A 32 -9.56 -0.97 10.38
C HIS A 32 -9.07 0.45 10.09
N ALA A 33 -8.64 1.18 11.14
CA ALA A 33 -8.11 2.53 11.02
C ALA A 33 -6.87 2.61 10.10
N GLY A 34 -5.89 1.73 10.29
CA GLY A 34 -4.67 1.75 9.48
C GLY A 34 -4.91 1.34 8.01
N VAL A 35 -5.88 0.46 7.75
CA VAL A 35 -6.28 0.15 6.36
C VAL A 35 -6.94 1.36 5.71
N GLU A 36 -7.75 2.12 6.46
CA GLU A 36 -8.43 3.29 5.91
C GLU A 36 -7.48 4.46 5.67
N GLU A 37 -6.50 4.65 6.55
CA GLU A 37 -5.40 5.59 6.33
C GLU A 37 -4.59 5.21 5.07
N LEU A 38 -4.23 3.93 4.91
CA LEU A 38 -3.52 3.44 3.73
C LEU A 38 -4.30 3.72 2.43
N LYS A 39 -5.63 3.58 2.44
CA LYS A 39 -6.46 3.95 1.29
C LYS A 39 -6.39 5.44 0.99
N GLN A 40 -6.51 6.29 2.01
CA GLN A 40 -6.45 7.75 1.81
C GLN A 40 -5.09 8.19 1.25
N LEU A 41 -3.99 7.56 1.69
CA LEU A 41 -2.66 7.78 1.13
C LEU A 41 -2.57 7.36 -0.34
N ALA A 42 -3.15 6.22 -0.69
CA ALA A 42 -3.16 5.73 -2.08
C ALA A 42 -4.02 6.61 -3.01
N ASP A 43 -5.13 7.15 -2.50
CA ASP A 43 -5.99 8.11 -3.22
C ASP A 43 -5.39 9.52 -3.27
N GLY A 44 -4.32 9.79 -2.52
CA GLY A 44 -3.71 11.12 -2.40
C GLY A 44 -4.56 12.14 -1.62
N THR A 45 -5.63 11.69 -0.95
CA THR A 45 -6.44 12.51 -0.04
C THR A 45 -5.73 12.76 1.28
N LEU A 46 -4.88 11.82 1.71
CA LEU A 46 -3.88 12.02 2.75
C LEU A 46 -2.50 12.19 2.11
N ARG A 47 -1.74 13.21 2.54
CA ARG A 47 -0.46 13.59 1.92
C ARG A 47 0.78 13.36 2.78
N LYS A 48 0.57 12.97 4.04
CA LYS A 48 1.63 12.68 4.99
C LYS A 48 1.26 11.42 5.75
N LEU A 49 2.25 10.56 5.93
CA LEU A 49 2.22 9.57 6.99
C LEU A 49 2.38 10.34 8.32
N GLU A 50 1.76 9.88 9.40
CA GLU A 50 2.14 10.39 10.72
C GLU A 50 3.67 10.24 10.87
N ASP A 51 4.35 11.33 11.25
CA ASP A 51 5.79 11.30 11.48
C ASP A 51 6.06 10.29 12.60
N GLU A 52 6.86 9.25 12.32
CA GLU A 52 7.35 8.35 13.36
C GLU A 52 8.11 9.22 14.37
N THR A 53 7.49 9.44 15.54
CA THR A 53 8.07 10.21 16.64
C THR A 53 9.23 9.44 17.26
#